data_AF-A0A5Q4DF14-F1
#
_entry.id   AF-A0A5Q4DF14-F1
#
_cell.length_a   1.000
_cell.length_b   1.000
_cell.length_c   1.000
_cell.angle_alpha   90.00
_cell.angle_beta   90.00
_cell.angle_gamma   90.00
#
_symmetry.space_group_name_H-M   'P 1'
#
loop_
_entity.id
_entity.type
_entity.pdbx_description
1 polymer ?
#
loop_
_entity_poly.entity_id
_entity_poly.type
_entity_poly.pdbx_seq_one_letter_code
_entity_poly.pdbx_strand_id
1 'polypeptide(L)'
;MSASHDRYVHPLSERYASPEMQRVFSPAHRFGTWRRIWLALAEAQQELGLDIPAEALEQMRATLDDLDLAAAAEYERRFRHDVMAHVHLFGDAAPAARGIIHLGATSAFIGDNTDLILHREALELLRARMVRSVAALAGFARTHRELPTLGYTHFQPAQPTTVGKRATLWIQDLLLDVEEVEFRLQTLRFRGVRGTTGTQASFLELFEGDHGKVEALDRLVGEKMGFTENYGVSGQTYPRKVDAALAGTLAGIGASISRFGNDLRLLAHLREVEEPFEEEQIGSSAMPYKRNPMRAERMCALGRHAITLFQDPANTAATQWLERTLDDSANRRLSIPDTYLTLDGALVLYENVASDLRVHPAVVARNLEVHLPFMATETILMHAVTRGGDRQELHERIRRHAFAAAARMKEGEEADLVERIAGDPAFGIDEAGIRALMVPRRFVGRAPEQVDAFLRDWVAPVLERRLEAAMELAAPEVRV
;
A
#
# COMPACT_ATOMS: atom_id res chain seq x y z
N MET A 1 19.38 -0.53 -25.84
CA MET A 1 18.70 0.23 -26.93
C MET A 1 18.20 1.52 -26.30
N SER A 2 18.52 2.70 -26.83
CA SER A 2 17.95 3.94 -26.27
C SER A 2 16.43 3.86 -26.37
N ALA A 3 15.71 4.21 -25.30
CA ALA A 3 14.26 4.30 -25.35
C ALA A 3 13.88 5.24 -26.51
N SER A 4 13.02 4.75 -27.42
CA SER A 4 12.55 5.56 -28.53
C SER A 4 11.58 6.59 -27.98
N HIS A 5 11.87 7.89 -28.16
CA HIS A 5 11.00 8.97 -27.68
C HIS A 5 9.79 9.25 -28.59
N ASP A 6 9.57 8.41 -29.62
CA ASP A 6 8.48 8.54 -30.60
C ASP A 6 7.28 7.60 -30.32
N ARG A 7 7.27 6.91 -29.18
CA ARG A 7 6.22 5.98 -28.77
C ARG A 7 5.76 6.27 -27.34
N TYR A 8 4.51 5.89 -27.03
CA TYR A 8 4.01 5.95 -25.67
C TYR A 8 4.84 5.04 -24.77
N VAL A 9 5.34 5.59 -23.67
CA VAL A 9 5.94 4.83 -22.58
C VAL A 9 5.04 4.91 -21.37
N HIS A 10 4.84 3.76 -20.72
CA HIS A 10 3.97 3.67 -19.56
C HIS A 10 4.56 4.50 -18.39
N PRO A 11 3.86 5.52 -17.87
CA PRO A 11 4.41 6.38 -16.81
C PRO A 11 4.80 5.62 -15.54
N LEU A 12 4.13 4.51 -15.25
CA LEU A 12 4.48 3.67 -14.11
C LEU A 12 5.91 3.13 -14.20
N SER A 13 6.42 2.80 -15.39
CA SER A 13 7.78 2.26 -15.54
C SER A 13 8.86 3.34 -15.56
N GLU A 14 8.62 4.50 -16.15
CA GLU A 14 9.67 5.52 -16.24
C GLU A 14 9.70 6.51 -15.08
N ARG A 15 8.53 6.79 -14.49
CA ARG A 15 8.35 7.98 -13.64
C ARG A 15 8.00 7.69 -12.19
N TYR A 16 7.30 6.58 -11.92
CA TYR A 16 6.66 6.38 -10.61
C TYR A 16 7.19 5.18 -9.85
N ALA A 17 7.13 3.97 -10.41
CA ALA A 17 7.50 2.77 -9.67
C ALA A 17 9.02 2.64 -9.47
N SER A 18 9.39 2.02 -8.37
CA SER A 18 10.77 1.78 -7.99
C SER A 18 11.44 0.71 -8.86
N PRO A 19 12.78 0.73 -9.00
CA PRO A 19 13.51 -0.30 -9.74
C PRO A 19 13.23 -1.72 -9.22
N GLU A 20 13.02 -1.89 -7.92
CA GLU A 20 12.73 -3.19 -7.29
C GLU A 20 11.40 -3.77 -7.76
N MET A 21 10.32 -2.97 -7.76
CA MET A 21 9.01 -3.42 -8.23
C MET A 21 9.01 -3.65 -9.75
N GLN A 22 9.72 -2.80 -10.50
CA GLN A 22 9.90 -2.99 -11.94
C GLN A 22 10.64 -4.29 -12.25
N ARG A 23 11.65 -4.65 -11.45
CA ARG A 23 12.39 -5.90 -11.60
C ARG A 23 11.46 -7.10 -11.45
N VAL A 24 10.56 -7.09 -10.47
CA VAL A 24 9.57 -8.18 -10.26
C VAL A 24 8.76 -8.42 -11.53
N PHE A 25 8.22 -7.37 -12.16
CA PHE A 25 7.40 -7.54 -13.37
C PHE A 25 8.20 -7.49 -14.68
N SER A 26 9.54 -7.49 -14.62
CA SER A 26 10.38 -7.42 -15.81
C SER A 26 10.34 -8.72 -16.63
N PRO A 27 10.52 -8.64 -17.97
CA PRO A 27 10.64 -9.82 -18.81
C PRO A 27 11.79 -10.75 -18.36
N ALA A 28 12.94 -10.19 -18.00
CA ALA A 28 14.09 -10.97 -17.55
C ALA A 28 13.76 -11.79 -16.28
N HIS A 29 13.15 -11.16 -15.28
CA HIS A 29 12.77 -11.87 -14.05
C HIS A 29 11.67 -12.91 -14.30
N ARG A 30 10.66 -12.59 -15.11
CA ARG A 30 9.61 -13.52 -15.50
C ARG A 30 10.18 -14.77 -16.18
N PHE A 31 11.02 -14.60 -17.20
CA PHE A 31 11.55 -15.72 -17.97
C PHE A 31 12.65 -16.49 -17.24
N GLY A 32 13.44 -15.83 -16.39
CA GLY A 32 14.33 -16.53 -15.45
C GLY A 32 13.53 -17.38 -14.46
N THR A 33 12.39 -16.88 -13.98
CA THR A 33 11.46 -17.65 -13.13
C THR A 33 10.87 -18.85 -13.86
N TRP A 34 10.57 -18.72 -15.16
CA TRP A 34 10.15 -19.87 -15.98
C TRP A 34 11.23 -20.96 -15.98
N ARG A 35 12.50 -20.61 -16.24
CA ARG A 35 13.61 -21.57 -16.22
C ARG A 35 13.76 -22.26 -14.86
N ARG A 36 13.60 -21.52 -13.75
CA ARG A 36 13.62 -22.08 -12.39
C ARG A 36 12.48 -23.07 -12.15
N ILE A 37 11.26 -22.77 -12.59
CA ILE A 37 10.12 -23.67 -12.46
C ILE A 37 10.31 -24.93 -13.32
N TRP A 38 10.85 -24.82 -14.55
CA TRP A 38 11.17 -25.99 -15.36
C TRP A 38 12.27 -26.85 -14.75
N LEU A 39 13.29 -26.22 -14.16
CA LEU A 39 14.31 -26.94 -13.40
C LEU A 39 13.69 -27.69 -12.21
N ALA A 40 12.84 -27.03 -11.42
CA ALA A 40 12.15 -27.66 -10.29
C ALA A 40 11.28 -28.85 -10.73
N LEU A 41 10.61 -28.74 -11.89
CA LEU A 41 9.86 -29.86 -12.48
C LEU A 41 10.78 -31.03 -12.82
N ALA A 42 11.87 -30.77 -13.54
CA ALA A 42 12.80 -31.81 -13.99
C ALA A 42 13.51 -32.49 -12.81
N GLU A 43 13.92 -31.73 -11.80
CA GLU A 43 14.48 -32.28 -10.55
C GLU A 43 13.48 -33.17 -9.83
N ALA A 44 12.24 -32.70 -9.63
CA ALA A 44 11.22 -33.49 -8.94
C ALA A 44 10.82 -34.75 -9.74
N GLN A 45 10.79 -34.67 -11.07
CA GLN A 45 10.59 -35.83 -11.94
C GLN A 45 11.72 -36.86 -11.81
N GLN A 46 12.99 -36.41 -11.76
CA GLN A 46 14.14 -37.28 -11.55
C GLN A 46 14.09 -37.96 -10.17
N GLU A 47 13.79 -37.19 -9.11
CA GLU A 47 13.65 -37.70 -7.74
C GLU A 47 12.54 -38.77 -7.62
N LEU A 48 11.52 -38.71 -8.47
CA LEU A 48 10.41 -39.68 -8.52
C LEU A 48 10.62 -40.83 -9.51
N GLY A 49 11.80 -40.91 -10.11
CA GLY A 49 12.27 -42.05 -10.89
C GLY A 49 12.06 -41.95 -12.40
N LEU A 50 11.80 -40.76 -12.96
CA LEU A 50 11.94 -40.57 -14.41
C LEU A 50 13.42 -40.49 -14.81
N ASP A 51 13.75 -41.10 -15.95
CA ASP A 51 15.11 -41.12 -16.49
C ASP A 51 15.49 -39.75 -17.07
N ILE A 52 15.97 -38.88 -16.19
CA ILE A 52 16.46 -37.54 -16.53
C ILE A 52 17.97 -37.52 -16.29
N PRO A 53 18.80 -37.27 -17.32
CA PRO A 53 20.25 -37.22 -17.16
C PRO A 53 20.71 -36.12 -16.20
N ALA A 54 21.70 -36.41 -15.34
CA ALA A 54 22.29 -35.42 -14.44
C ALA A 54 22.86 -34.20 -15.19
N GLU A 55 23.49 -34.44 -16.34
CA GLU A 55 24.03 -33.39 -17.22
C GLU A 55 22.93 -32.41 -17.67
N ALA A 56 21.70 -32.89 -17.94
CA ALA A 56 20.59 -32.02 -18.32
C ALA A 56 20.25 -31.02 -17.21
N LEU A 57 20.19 -31.48 -15.96
CA LEU A 57 19.91 -30.62 -14.81
C LEU A 57 21.05 -29.64 -14.53
N GLU A 58 22.31 -30.07 -14.70
CA GLU A 58 23.48 -29.20 -14.57
C GLU A 58 23.45 -28.05 -15.60
N GLN A 59 23.18 -28.38 -16.87
CA GLN A 59 23.05 -27.36 -17.92
C GLN A 59 21.89 -26.38 -17.65
N MET A 60 20.75 -26.89 -17.18
CA MET A 60 19.61 -26.05 -16.80
C MET A 60 19.98 -25.08 -15.66
N ARG A 61 20.66 -25.56 -14.61
CA ARG A 61 21.11 -24.73 -13.47
C ARG A 61 22.09 -23.64 -13.90
N ALA A 62 23.04 -23.99 -14.78
CA ALA A 62 24.07 -23.07 -15.23
C ALA A 62 23.53 -21.91 -16.09
N THR A 63 22.33 -22.04 -16.64
CA THR A 63 21.79 -21.11 -17.65
C THR A 63 20.48 -20.44 -17.23
N LEU A 64 20.08 -20.48 -15.96
CA LEU A 64 18.78 -19.94 -15.51
C LEU A 64 18.55 -18.46 -15.86
N ASP A 65 19.62 -17.64 -15.81
CA ASP A 65 19.56 -16.20 -16.06
C ASP A 65 20.18 -15.77 -17.41
N ASP A 66 20.61 -16.74 -18.24
CA ASP A 66 21.18 -16.48 -19.58
C ASP A 66 20.06 -16.32 -20.63
N LEU A 67 19.47 -15.13 -20.69
CA LEU A 67 18.26 -14.85 -21.48
C LEU A 67 18.56 -14.01 -22.73
N ASP A 68 18.66 -14.66 -23.90
CA ASP A 68 18.60 -13.96 -25.20
C ASP A 68 17.14 -13.64 -25.57
N LEU A 69 16.67 -12.48 -25.11
CA LEU A 69 15.31 -12.01 -25.38
C LEU A 69 15.06 -11.67 -26.86
N ALA A 70 16.13 -11.39 -27.63
CA ALA A 70 15.98 -11.15 -29.07
C ALA A 70 15.70 -12.47 -29.80
N ALA A 71 16.43 -13.54 -29.46
CA ALA A 71 16.15 -14.88 -29.96
C ALA A 71 14.77 -15.38 -29.51
N ALA A 72 14.36 -15.10 -28.26
CA ALA A 72 13.01 -15.39 -27.77
C ALA A 72 11.92 -14.77 -28.67
N ALA A 73 12.07 -13.48 -28.99
CA ALA A 73 11.12 -12.75 -29.82
C ALA A 73 11.06 -13.29 -31.26
N GLU A 74 12.20 -13.73 -31.81
CA GLU A 74 12.23 -14.39 -33.12
C GLU A 74 11.47 -15.72 -33.09
N TYR A 75 11.69 -16.56 -32.08
CA TYR A 75 10.95 -17.78 -31.89
C TYR A 75 9.45 -17.53 -31.71
N GLU A 76 9.06 -16.55 -30.91
CA GLU A 76 7.66 -16.21 -30.69
C GLU A 76 6.99 -15.73 -31.98
N ARG A 77 7.69 -14.92 -32.79
CA ARG A 77 7.20 -14.50 -34.12
C ARG A 77 6.95 -15.69 -35.04
N ARG A 78 7.80 -16.73 -34.97
CA ARG A 78 7.67 -17.95 -35.77
C ARG A 78 6.54 -18.86 -35.27
N PHE A 79 6.48 -19.11 -33.97
CA PHE A 79 5.58 -20.10 -33.37
C PHE A 79 4.21 -19.55 -33.00
N ARG A 80 4.08 -18.22 -32.86
CA ARG A 80 2.88 -17.55 -32.34
C ARG A 80 2.47 -18.06 -30.94
N HIS A 81 3.47 -18.46 -30.15
CA HIS A 81 3.30 -18.99 -28.80
C HIS A 81 4.53 -18.69 -27.94
N ASP A 82 4.34 -17.85 -26.91
CA ASP A 82 5.39 -17.36 -26.00
C ASP A 82 6.07 -18.50 -25.21
N VAL A 83 5.30 -19.37 -24.55
CA VAL A 83 5.85 -20.50 -23.78
C VAL A 83 6.71 -21.40 -24.66
N MET A 84 6.22 -21.81 -25.83
CA MET A 84 6.98 -22.69 -26.73
C MET A 84 8.24 -22.01 -27.25
N ALA A 85 8.21 -20.70 -27.52
CA ALA A 85 9.40 -19.95 -27.88
C ALA A 85 10.49 -20.04 -26.80
N HIS A 86 10.10 -19.88 -25.54
CA HIS A 86 11.03 -20.00 -24.41
C HIS A 86 11.47 -21.43 -24.10
N VAL A 87 10.65 -22.46 -24.38
CA VAL A 87 11.06 -23.87 -24.32
C VAL A 87 12.20 -24.14 -25.31
N HIS A 88 12.05 -23.68 -26.56
CA HIS A 88 13.10 -23.83 -27.57
C HIS A 88 14.37 -23.07 -27.21
N LEU A 89 14.23 -21.80 -26.78
CA LEU A 89 15.36 -20.99 -26.34
C LEU A 89 16.11 -21.65 -25.17
N PHE A 90 15.40 -22.19 -24.19
CA PHE A 90 16.06 -22.85 -23.06
C PHE A 90 16.71 -24.16 -23.48
N GLY A 91 16.12 -24.91 -24.42
CA GLY A 91 16.76 -26.09 -25.01
C GLY A 91 17.97 -25.77 -25.89
N ASP A 92 18.10 -24.54 -26.40
CA ASP A 92 19.34 -24.09 -27.07
C ASP A 92 20.44 -23.80 -26.06
N ALA A 93 20.10 -23.20 -24.91
CA ALA A 93 21.04 -22.92 -23.82
C ALA A 93 21.43 -24.18 -23.03
N ALA A 94 20.53 -25.16 -22.93
CA ALA A 94 20.74 -26.45 -22.26
C ALA A 94 20.42 -27.63 -23.22
N PRO A 95 21.30 -27.92 -24.20
CA PRO A 95 21.05 -28.96 -25.21
C PRO A 95 20.71 -30.34 -24.66
N ALA A 96 21.34 -30.77 -23.56
CA ALA A 96 21.06 -32.06 -22.92
C ALA A 96 19.65 -32.12 -22.30
N ALA A 97 19.07 -30.96 -21.96
CA ALA A 97 17.72 -30.85 -21.41
C ALA A 97 16.62 -30.65 -22.47
N ARG A 98 16.97 -30.42 -23.74
CA ARG A 98 16.02 -30.04 -24.81
C ARG A 98 14.80 -30.97 -24.89
N GLY A 99 15.01 -32.27 -24.74
CA GLY A 99 13.94 -33.28 -24.85
C GLY A 99 13.05 -33.40 -23.61
N ILE A 100 13.45 -32.85 -22.46
CA ILE A 100 12.75 -33.01 -21.18
C ILE A 100 12.13 -31.70 -20.66
N ILE A 101 12.52 -30.55 -21.19
CA ILE A 101 11.94 -29.27 -20.79
C ILE A 101 10.43 -29.31 -21.06
N HIS A 102 9.65 -28.98 -20.04
CA HIS A 102 8.18 -28.95 -20.09
C HIS A 102 7.50 -30.33 -20.17
N LEU A 103 8.21 -31.42 -19.90
CA LEU A 103 7.67 -32.79 -19.97
C LEU A 103 6.41 -32.99 -19.11
N GLY A 104 5.29 -33.32 -19.75
CA GLY A 104 3.99 -33.56 -19.12
C GLY A 104 3.20 -32.30 -18.74
N ALA A 105 3.80 -31.12 -18.85
CA ALA A 105 3.20 -29.85 -18.44
C ALA A 105 2.40 -29.17 -19.57
N THR A 106 1.72 -28.08 -19.21
CA THR A 106 0.97 -27.20 -20.12
C THR A 106 1.43 -25.76 -19.94
N SER A 107 1.13 -24.84 -20.86
CA SER A 107 1.50 -23.42 -20.74
C SER A 107 1.07 -22.77 -19.42
N ALA A 108 -0.08 -23.17 -18.87
CA ALA A 108 -0.52 -22.68 -17.56
C ALA A 108 0.38 -23.16 -16.41
N PHE A 109 1.09 -24.29 -16.52
CA PHE A 109 2.09 -24.67 -15.51
C PHE A 109 3.16 -23.60 -15.34
N ILE A 110 3.62 -22.99 -16.44
CA ILE A 110 4.69 -21.99 -16.36
C ILE A 110 4.15 -20.59 -16.08
N GLY A 111 3.08 -20.18 -16.78
CA GLY A 111 2.52 -18.84 -16.65
C GLY A 111 1.94 -18.57 -15.26
N ASP A 112 1.04 -19.44 -14.80
CA ASP A 112 0.30 -19.21 -13.56
C ASP A 112 1.15 -19.36 -12.30
N ASN A 113 2.03 -20.36 -12.26
CA ASN A 113 2.96 -20.52 -11.13
C ASN A 113 3.93 -19.34 -11.04
N THR A 114 4.37 -18.80 -12.18
CA THR A 114 5.16 -17.57 -12.21
C THR A 114 4.37 -16.41 -11.65
N ASP A 115 3.15 -16.16 -12.14
CA ASP A 115 2.33 -15.03 -11.68
C ASP A 115 2.09 -15.07 -10.16
N LEU A 116 1.89 -16.25 -9.56
CA LEU A 116 1.77 -16.42 -8.10
C LEU A 116 3.08 -16.08 -7.36
N ILE A 117 4.24 -16.42 -7.91
CA ILE A 117 5.54 -16.02 -7.34
C ILE A 117 5.70 -14.50 -7.41
N LEU A 118 5.40 -13.88 -8.55
CA LEU A 118 5.51 -12.43 -8.72
C LEU A 118 4.54 -11.68 -7.79
N HIS A 119 3.34 -12.21 -7.57
CA HIS A 119 2.41 -11.67 -6.58
C HIS A 119 3.00 -11.69 -5.17
N ARG A 120 3.60 -12.81 -4.75
CA ARG A 120 4.24 -12.93 -3.43
C ARG A 120 5.36 -11.90 -3.27
N GLU A 121 6.27 -11.85 -4.22
CA GLU A 121 7.41 -10.91 -4.18
C GLU A 121 6.94 -9.45 -4.18
N ALA A 122 5.96 -9.10 -5.01
CA ALA A 122 5.41 -7.75 -5.06
C ALA A 122 4.69 -7.36 -3.75
N LEU A 123 3.91 -8.27 -3.16
CA LEU A 123 3.27 -8.04 -1.86
C LEU A 123 4.30 -7.84 -0.74
N GLU A 124 5.39 -8.60 -0.75
CA GLU A 124 6.47 -8.45 0.23
C GLU A 124 7.12 -7.05 0.15
N LEU A 125 7.34 -6.54 -1.07
CA LEU A 125 7.84 -5.18 -1.29
C LEU A 125 6.85 -4.12 -0.77
N LEU A 126 5.56 -4.23 -1.11
CA LEU A 126 4.55 -3.27 -0.62
C LEU A 126 4.45 -3.31 0.92
N ARG A 127 4.46 -4.50 1.52
CA ARG A 127 4.48 -4.66 2.99
C ARG A 127 5.67 -3.96 3.61
N ALA A 128 6.87 -4.13 3.05
CA ALA A 128 8.07 -3.48 3.56
C ALA A 128 7.92 -1.94 3.56
N ARG A 129 7.43 -1.35 2.46
CA ARG A 129 7.20 0.11 2.39
C ARG A 129 6.13 0.61 3.38
N MET A 130 5.05 -0.15 3.57
CA MET A 130 4.02 0.19 4.56
C MET A 130 4.60 0.16 5.99
N VAL A 131 5.37 -0.87 6.33
CA VAL A 131 6.03 -0.99 7.65
C VAL A 131 6.99 0.18 7.89
N ARG A 132 7.75 0.60 6.88
CA ARG A 132 8.63 1.78 6.95
C ARG A 132 7.87 3.08 7.16
N SER A 133 6.76 3.24 6.44
CA SER A 133 5.85 4.39 6.60
C SER A 133 5.23 4.44 8.00
N VAL A 134 4.84 3.27 8.55
CA VAL A 134 4.37 3.13 9.93
C VAL A 134 5.47 3.54 10.92
N ALA A 135 6.70 3.11 10.74
CA ALA A 135 7.82 3.48 11.61
C ALA A 135 8.08 5.00 11.60
N ALA A 136 8.10 5.61 10.42
CA ALA A 136 8.27 7.06 10.25
C ALA A 136 7.14 7.84 10.93
N LEU A 137 5.88 7.48 10.65
CA LEU A 137 4.71 8.11 11.29
C LEU A 137 4.65 7.86 12.79
N ALA A 138 5.14 6.73 13.30
CA ALA A 138 5.23 6.46 14.73
C ALA A 138 6.23 7.40 15.42
N GLY A 139 7.36 7.68 14.76
CA GLY A 139 8.31 8.71 15.19
C GLY A 139 7.65 10.09 15.25
N PHE A 140 6.97 10.48 14.17
CA PHE A 140 6.21 11.74 14.10
C PHE A 140 5.13 11.85 15.19
N ALA A 141 4.32 10.80 15.36
CA ALA A 141 3.24 10.75 16.32
C ALA A 141 3.76 10.90 17.76
N ARG A 142 4.87 10.23 18.09
CA ARG A 142 5.52 10.33 19.39
C ARG A 142 6.03 11.74 19.67
N THR A 143 6.73 12.35 18.71
CA THR A 143 7.27 13.72 18.83
C THR A 143 6.17 14.75 19.07
N HIS A 144 5.03 14.61 18.39
CA HIS A 144 3.93 15.57 18.44
C HIS A 144 2.74 15.12 19.30
N ARG A 145 2.92 14.12 20.17
CA ARG A 145 1.84 13.52 20.98
C ARG A 145 1.15 14.52 21.90
N GLU A 146 1.86 15.54 22.37
CA GLU A 146 1.35 16.57 23.29
C GLU A 146 1.01 17.90 22.61
N LEU A 147 1.22 18.06 21.30
CA LEU A 147 0.99 19.32 20.59
C LEU A 147 -0.50 19.49 20.28
N PRO A 148 -1.26 20.36 20.99
CA PRO A 148 -2.69 20.54 20.75
C PRO A 148 -2.92 21.16 19.37
N THR A 149 -3.93 20.67 18.66
CA THR A 149 -4.36 21.19 17.34
C THR A 149 -5.88 21.19 17.29
N LEU A 150 -6.44 22.05 16.46
CA LEU A 150 -7.88 22.13 16.23
C LEU A 150 -8.40 20.79 15.68
N GLY A 151 -9.45 20.24 16.28
CA GLY A 151 -10.15 19.08 15.73
C GLY A 151 -11.05 19.48 14.57
N TYR A 152 -11.33 18.55 13.66
CA TYR A 152 -12.22 18.80 12.53
C TYR A 152 -13.23 17.66 12.35
N THR A 153 -14.50 18.03 12.26
CA THR A 153 -15.61 17.17 11.82
C THR A 153 -16.42 17.96 10.81
N HIS A 154 -16.77 17.39 9.65
CA HIS A 154 -17.30 18.15 8.50
C HIS A 154 -16.40 19.30 8.04
N PHE A 155 -15.10 19.19 8.34
CA PHE A 155 -14.12 20.27 8.19
C PHE A 155 -14.53 21.59 8.87
N GLN A 156 -15.35 21.50 9.92
CA GLN A 156 -15.67 22.59 10.84
C GLN A 156 -14.84 22.44 12.13
N PRO A 157 -14.45 23.56 12.79
CA PRO A 157 -13.78 23.53 14.08
C PRO A 157 -14.53 22.67 15.10
N ALA A 158 -13.86 21.68 15.66
CA ALA A 158 -14.37 20.75 16.65
C ALA A 158 -13.39 20.63 17.84
N GLN A 159 -13.78 19.89 18.87
CA GLN A 159 -12.97 19.72 20.09
C GLN A 159 -11.49 19.43 19.77
N PRO A 160 -10.54 20.07 20.47
CA PRO A 160 -9.13 19.92 20.16
C PRO A 160 -8.64 18.47 20.29
N THR A 161 -7.67 18.10 19.46
CA THR A 161 -6.92 16.86 19.55
C THR A 161 -5.43 17.20 19.63
N THR A 162 -4.52 16.23 19.42
CA THR A 162 -3.10 16.52 19.22
C THR A 162 -2.64 16.14 17.81
N VAL A 163 -1.59 16.81 17.32
CA VAL A 163 -0.99 16.49 16.01
C VAL A 163 -0.55 15.03 15.97
N GLY A 164 0.07 14.55 17.05
CA GLY A 164 0.44 13.14 17.17
C GLY A 164 -0.78 12.20 17.20
N LYS A 165 -1.86 12.56 17.89
CA LYS A 165 -3.09 11.77 17.89
C LYS A 165 -3.73 11.69 16.51
N ARG A 166 -3.72 12.77 15.72
CA ARG A 166 -4.17 12.75 14.33
C ARG A 166 -3.37 11.74 13.50
N ALA A 167 -2.05 11.71 13.67
CA ALA A 167 -1.18 10.76 12.96
C ALA A 167 -1.51 9.29 13.28
N THR A 168 -1.94 8.96 14.50
CA THR A 168 -2.37 7.59 14.83
C THR A 168 -3.52 7.07 13.97
N LEU A 169 -4.37 7.96 13.43
CA LEU A 169 -5.44 7.53 12.52
C LEU A 169 -4.85 7.06 11.19
N TRP A 170 -3.79 7.70 10.68
CA TRP A 170 -3.15 7.27 9.43
C TRP A 170 -2.37 5.97 9.62
N ILE A 171 -1.73 5.82 10.79
CA ILE A 171 -1.03 4.58 11.15
C ILE A 171 -2.02 3.42 11.28
N GLN A 172 -3.19 3.65 11.89
CA GLN A 172 -4.22 2.61 12.04
C GLN A 172 -4.67 2.04 10.69
N ASP A 173 -4.88 2.90 9.69
CA ASP A 173 -5.27 2.46 8.34
C ASP A 173 -4.16 1.58 7.73
N LEU A 174 -2.88 2.00 7.83
CA LEU A 174 -1.74 1.21 7.35
C LEU A 174 -1.55 -0.12 8.09
N LEU A 175 -1.87 -0.19 9.38
CA LEU A 175 -1.79 -1.46 10.12
C LEU A 175 -2.81 -2.47 9.61
N LEU A 176 -4.04 -2.02 9.30
CA LEU A 176 -5.06 -2.87 8.70
C LEU A 176 -4.63 -3.36 7.30
N ASP A 177 -4.00 -2.48 6.52
CA ASP A 177 -3.44 -2.85 5.21
C ASP A 177 -2.31 -3.89 5.34
N VAL A 178 -1.44 -3.74 6.34
CA VAL A 178 -0.38 -4.73 6.63
C VAL A 178 -0.98 -6.06 7.04
N GLU A 179 -1.99 -6.08 7.91
CA GLU A 179 -2.69 -7.30 8.33
C GLU A 179 -3.29 -8.05 7.12
N GLU A 180 -3.95 -7.33 6.21
CA GLU A 180 -4.53 -7.92 5.01
C GLU A 180 -3.45 -8.46 4.06
N VAL A 181 -2.36 -7.73 3.84
CA VAL A 181 -1.24 -8.23 3.02
C VAL A 181 -0.58 -9.46 3.66
N GLU A 182 -0.40 -9.49 4.98
CA GLU A 182 0.11 -10.67 5.68
C GLU A 182 -0.82 -11.86 5.54
N PHE A 183 -2.13 -11.65 5.65
CA PHE A 183 -3.13 -12.69 5.40
C PHE A 183 -3.03 -13.24 3.97
N ARG A 184 -2.89 -12.37 2.96
CA ARG A 184 -2.71 -12.81 1.57
C ARG A 184 -1.41 -13.58 1.37
N LEU A 185 -0.30 -13.12 1.92
CA LEU A 185 0.99 -13.83 1.84
C LEU A 185 0.93 -15.22 2.50
N GLN A 186 0.25 -15.34 3.65
CA GLN A 186 0.11 -16.61 4.37
C GLN A 186 -0.82 -17.61 3.66
N THR A 187 -1.83 -17.12 2.94
CA THR A 187 -2.86 -17.95 2.31
C THR A 187 -2.68 -18.13 0.81
N LEU A 188 -1.68 -17.48 0.21
CA LEU A 188 -1.36 -17.65 -1.21
C LEU A 188 -0.78 -19.05 -1.45
N ARG A 189 -1.44 -19.81 -2.31
CA ARG A 189 -1.05 -21.18 -2.65
C ARG A 189 -0.46 -21.25 -4.05
N PHE A 190 0.36 -22.26 -4.28
CA PHE A 190 0.89 -22.57 -5.61
C PHE A 190 -0.17 -23.27 -6.47
N ARG A 191 -0.14 -23.07 -7.81
CA ARG A 191 -1.00 -23.86 -8.71
C ARG A 191 -0.53 -25.31 -8.77
N GLY A 192 0.79 -25.50 -8.86
CA GLY A 192 1.39 -26.83 -8.97
C GLY A 192 1.31 -27.44 -10.38
N VAL A 193 1.44 -28.76 -10.47
CA VAL A 193 1.42 -29.57 -11.70
C VAL A 193 0.03 -30.15 -11.93
N ARG A 194 -0.83 -29.42 -12.64
CA ARG A 194 -2.27 -29.74 -12.78
C ARG A 194 -2.69 -30.29 -14.15
N GLY A 195 -1.80 -30.25 -15.15
CA GLY A 195 -2.15 -30.57 -16.54
C GLY A 195 -3.10 -29.55 -17.17
N THR A 196 -3.66 -29.89 -18.34
CA THR A 196 -4.44 -28.98 -19.19
C THR A 196 -5.81 -28.61 -18.62
N THR A 197 -6.47 -29.51 -17.89
CA THR A 197 -7.83 -29.31 -17.34
C THR A 197 -7.91 -29.58 -15.84
N GLY A 198 -6.76 -29.60 -15.15
CA GLY A 198 -6.73 -29.83 -13.70
C GLY A 198 -6.62 -31.29 -13.27
N THR A 199 -6.74 -32.24 -14.21
CA THR A 199 -6.85 -33.68 -13.92
C THR A 199 -5.51 -34.41 -13.81
N GLN A 200 -4.40 -33.74 -14.14
CA GLN A 200 -3.05 -34.32 -14.09
C GLN A 200 -2.83 -35.55 -14.99
N ALA A 201 -3.72 -35.81 -15.96
CA ALA A 201 -3.70 -37.02 -16.78
C ALA A 201 -2.36 -37.28 -17.49
N SER A 202 -1.71 -36.22 -18.01
CA SER A 202 -0.39 -36.34 -18.64
C SER A 202 0.70 -36.81 -17.67
N PHE A 203 0.65 -36.36 -16.42
CA PHE A 203 1.60 -36.80 -15.39
C PHE A 203 1.29 -38.21 -14.89
N LEU A 204 0.00 -38.57 -14.80
CA LEU A 204 -0.41 -39.93 -14.44
C LEU A 204 0.08 -40.95 -15.49
N GLU A 205 -0.01 -40.60 -16.77
CA GLU A 205 0.54 -41.42 -17.86
C GLU A 205 2.07 -41.55 -17.74
N LEU A 206 2.78 -40.45 -17.47
CA LEU A 206 4.24 -40.47 -17.27
C LEU A 206 4.68 -41.36 -16.11
N PHE A 207 3.83 -41.54 -15.10
CA PHE A 207 4.08 -42.40 -13.96
C PHE A 207 3.31 -43.73 -14.02
N GLU A 208 2.90 -44.17 -15.21
CA GLU A 208 2.28 -45.49 -15.44
C GLU A 208 1.06 -45.78 -14.53
N GLY A 209 0.28 -44.75 -14.20
CA GLY A 209 -0.89 -44.87 -13.32
C GLY A 209 -0.59 -44.75 -11.81
N ASP A 210 0.63 -44.44 -11.40
CA ASP A 210 0.99 -44.23 -9.99
C ASP A 210 0.50 -42.85 -9.50
N HIS A 211 -0.68 -42.86 -8.87
CA HIS A 211 -1.28 -41.67 -8.26
C HIS A 211 -0.40 -41.06 -7.14
N GLY A 212 0.31 -41.88 -6.37
CA GLY A 212 1.15 -41.41 -5.27
C GLY A 212 2.33 -40.58 -5.77
N LYS A 213 2.93 -40.96 -6.91
CA LYS A 213 3.98 -40.17 -7.56
C LYS A 213 3.45 -38.86 -8.13
N VAL A 214 2.24 -38.83 -8.69
CA VAL A 214 1.64 -37.58 -9.19
C VAL A 214 1.40 -36.60 -8.05
N GLU A 215 0.86 -37.06 -6.91
CA GLU A 215 0.68 -36.23 -5.70
C GLU A 215 2.02 -35.75 -5.13
N ALA A 216 3.03 -36.62 -5.10
CA ALA A 216 4.37 -36.26 -4.64
C ALA A 216 5.03 -35.24 -5.58
N LEU A 217 4.89 -35.38 -6.90
CA LEU A 217 5.44 -34.43 -7.88
C LEU A 217 4.89 -33.04 -7.63
N ASP A 218 3.58 -32.94 -7.46
CA ASP A 218 2.93 -31.67 -7.22
C ASP A 218 3.46 -30.97 -5.97
N ARG A 219 3.52 -31.68 -4.85
CA ARG A 219 4.03 -31.16 -3.58
C ARG A 219 5.50 -30.74 -3.71
N LEU A 220 6.36 -31.60 -4.27
CA LEU A 220 7.79 -31.32 -4.41
C LEU A 220 8.08 -30.08 -5.25
N VAL A 221 7.36 -29.89 -6.37
CA VAL A 221 7.54 -28.68 -7.18
C VAL A 221 7.11 -27.42 -6.42
N GLY A 222 6.02 -27.48 -5.65
CA GLY A 222 5.59 -26.38 -4.78
C GLY A 222 6.64 -26.03 -3.71
N GLU A 223 7.15 -27.05 -3.01
CA GLU A 223 8.19 -26.90 -1.98
C GLU A 223 9.47 -26.29 -2.54
N LYS A 224 9.95 -26.79 -3.71
CA LYS A 224 11.13 -26.24 -4.40
C LYS A 224 10.95 -24.77 -4.82
N MET A 225 9.71 -24.32 -5.06
CA MET A 225 9.38 -22.92 -5.37
C MET A 225 9.01 -22.09 -4.12
N GLY A 226 9.21 -22.66 -2.93
CA GLY A 226 9.02 -21.98 -1.65
C GLY A 226 7.56 -21.80 -1.24
N PHE A 227 6.65 -22.64 -1.72
CA PHE A 227 5.25 -22.67 -1.26
C PHE A 227 5.04 -23.84 -0.31
N THR A 228 4.29 -23.60 0.77
CA THR A 228 3.92 -24.63 1.75
C THR A 228 2.67 -25.40 1.35
N GLU A 229 1.81 -24.79 0.54
CA GLU A 229 0.55 -25.39 0.07
C GLU A 229 0.33 -25.13 -1.42
N ASN A 230 -0.24 -26.13 -2.09
CA ASN A 230 -0.77 -26.02 -3.44
C ASN A 230 -2.31 -25.99 -3.40
N TYR A 231 -2.96 -25.45 -4.44
CA TYR A 231 -4.42 -25.50 -4.53
C TYR A 231 -4.92 -26.95 -4.66
N GLY A 232 -5.80 -27.40 -3.77
CA GLY A 232 -6.32 -28.77 -3.78
C GLY A 232 -7.16 -29.13 -5.02
N VAL A 233 -7.70 -28.14 -5.73
CA VAL A 233 -8.41 -28.35 -7.00
C VAL A 233 -8.22 -27.14 -7.91
N SER A 234 -8.10 -27.38 -9.21
CA SER A 234 -8.04 -26.34 -10.23
C SER A 234 -8.63 -26.84 -11.55
N GLY A 235 -8.98 -25.92 -12.45
CA GLY A 235 -9.11 -26.22 -13.88
C GLY A 235 -7.73 -26.15 -14.55
N GLN A 236 -7.65 -25.47 -15.69
CA GLN A 236 -6.36 -25.20 -16.34
C GLN A 236 -5.48 -24.26 -15.51
N THR A 237 -6.06 -23.32 -14.77
CA THR A 237 -5.36 -22.24 -14.06
C THR A 237 -5.61 -22.30 -12.56
N TYR A 238 -4.85 -21.53 -11.78
CA TYR A 238 -5.35 -21.20 -10.43
C TYR A 238 -6.67 -20.40 -10.54
N PRO A 239 -7.54 -20.42 -9.52
CA PRO A 239 -8.81 -19.70 -9.57
C PRO A 239 -8.57 -18.19 -9.70
N ARG A 240 -9.08 -17.54 -10.75
CA ARG A 240 -8.92 -16.07 -10.94
C ARG A 240 -9.59 -15.23 -9.84
N LYS A 241 -10.41 -15.85 -8.99
CA LYS A 241 -10.87 -15.27 -7.71
C LYS A 241 -9.69 -14.84 -6.81
N VAL A 242 -8.54 -15.48 -6.92
CA VAL A 242 -7.30 -15.10 -6.22
C VAL A 242 -6.85 -13.71 -6.66
N ASP A 243 -6.82 -13.44 -7.97
CA ASP A 243 -6.46 -12.12 -8.52
C ASP A 243 -7.44 -11.05 -8.04
N ALA A 244 -8.74 -11.34 -8.04
CA ALA A 244 -9.76 -10.44 -7.51
C ALA A 244 -9.58 -10.15 -6.01
N ALA A 245 -9.26 -11.17 -5.21
CA ALA A 245 -9.03 -11.01 -3.77
C ALA A 245 -7.78 -10.16 -3.48
N LEU A 246 -6.68 -10.44 -4.20
CA LEU A 246 -5.46 -9.64 -4.14
C LEU A 246 -5.72 -8.19 -4.55
N ALA A 247 -6.38 -7.97 -5.68
CA ALA A 247 -6.72 -6.63 -6.13
C ALA A 247 -7.63 -5.87 -5.15
N GLY A 248 -8.51 -6.57 -4.44
CA GLY A 248 -9.33 -5.99 -3.37
C GLY A 248 -8.48 -5.48 -2.20
N THR A 249 -7.51 -6.29 -1.74
CA THR A 249 -6.49 -5.86 -0.76
C THR A 249 -5.74 -4.62 -1.25
N LEU A 250 -5.25 -4.64 -2.49
CA LEU A 250 -4.49 -3.54 -3.08
C LEU A 250 -5.33 -2.25 -3.20
N ALA A 251 -6.62 -2.35 -3.53
CA ALA A 251 -7.53 -1.20 -3.54
C ALA A 251 -7.72 -0.60 -2.14
N GLY A 252 -7.73 -1.42 -1.09
CA GLY A 252 -7.73 -0.98 0.31
C GLY A 252 -6.53 -0.07 0.63
N ILE A 253 -5.32 -0.50 0.24
CA ILE A 253 -4.10 0.30 0.38
C ILE A 253 -4.25 1.64 -0.36
N GLY A 254 -4.80 1.62 -1.58
CA GLY A 254 -5.07 2.82 -2.36
C GLY A 254 -5.99 3.82 -1.65
N ALA A 255 -6.96 3.34 -0.86
CA ALA A 255 -7.83 4.17 -0.04
C ALA A 255 -7.09 4.83 1.12
N SER A 256 -6.27 4.07 1.86
CA SER A 256 -5.45 4.58 2.97
C SER A 256 -4.45 5.66 2.51
N ILE A 257 -3.76 5.42 1.40
CA ILE A 257 -2.85 6.38 0.76
C ILE A 257 -3.61 7.66 0.39
N SER A 258 -4.77 7.52 -0.26
CA SER A 258 -5.58 8.66 -0.68
C SER A 258 -6.09 9.47 0.50
N ARG A 259 -6.50 8.81 1.60
CA ARG A 259 -6.97 9.50 2.80
C ARG A 259 -5.87 10.33 3.45
N PHE A 260 -4.68 9.74 3.67
CA PHE A 260 -3.51 10.47 4.19
C PHE A 260 -3.15 11.66 3.30
N GLY A 261 -3.08 11.46 1.98
CA GLY A 261 -2.76 12.54 1.05
C GLY A 261 -3.79 13.68 1.07
N ASN A 262 -5.08 13.38 1.22
CA ASN A 262 -6.12 14.42 1.36
C ASN A 262 -6.00 15.20 2.68
N ASP A 263 -5.80 14.51 3.80
CA ASP A 263 -5.60 15.17 5.11
C ASP A 263 -4.38 16.11 5.04
N LEU A 264 -3.27 15.66 4.46
CA LEU A 264 -2.06 16.48 4.31
C LEU A 264 -2.28 17.71 3.43
N ARG A 265 -3.03 17.59 2.34
CA ARG A 265 -3.38 18.73 1.46
C ARG A 265 -4.20 19.78 2.21
N LEU A 266 -5.13 19.36 3.07
CA LEU A 266 -5.91 20.27 3.92
C LEU A 266 -5.02 20.92 5.00
N LEU A 267 -4.14 20.16 5.65
CA LEU A 267 -3.21 20.70 6.65
C LEU A 267 -2.20 21.68 6.03
N ALA A 268 -1.77 21.45 4.80
CA ALA A 268 -0.92 22.37 4.05
C ALA A 268 -1.66 23.67 3.72
N HIS A 269 -2.95 23.60 3.35
CA HIS A 269 -3.79 24.79 3.18
C HIS A 269 -3.90 25.61 4.48
N LEU A 270 -4.04 24.93 5.62
CA LEU A 270 -4.05 25.54 6.96
C LEU A 270 -2.66 26.02 7.43
N ARG A 271 -1.59 25.67 6.68
CA ARG A 271 -0.18 25.93 6.99
C ARG A 271 0.27 25.29 8.31
N GLU A 272 -0.40 24.22 8.73
CA GLU A 272 -0.10 23.52 9.99
C GLU A 272 0.97 22.44 9.78
N VAL A 273 0.86 21.71 8.68
CA VAL A 273 1.76 20.62 8.31
C VAL A 273 2.03 20.70 6.81
N GLU A 274 3.29 20.61 6.42
CA GLU A 274 3.74 20.60 5.02
C GLU A 274 4.49 19.30 4.70
N GLU A 275 4.44 18.89 3.44
CA GLU A 275 5.31 17.84 2.91
C GLU A 275 6.77 18.35 2.80
N PRO A 276 7.76 17.45 2.67
CA PRO A 276 9.15 17.85 2.50
C PRO A 276 9.33 18.71 1.24
N PHE A 277 10.22 19.68 1.31
CA PHE A 277 10.51 20.60 0.21
C PHE A 277 12.03 20.70 0.02
N GLU A 278 12.50 20.30 -1.16
CA GLU A 278 13.94 20.31 -1.50
C GLU A 278 14.44 21.74 -1.72
N GLU A 279 15.74 21.97 -1.51
CA GLU A 279 16.34 23.31 -1.59
C GLU A 279 16.16 23.98 -2.97
N GLU A 280 16.29 23.20 -4.04
CA GLU A 280 16.12 23.67 -5.43
C GLU A 280 14.70 23.45 -5.98
N GLN A 281 13.75 22.95 -5.18
CA GLN A 281 12.40 22.66 -5.64
C GLN A 281 11.65 23.94 -6.00
N ILE A 282 11.12 24.02 -7.22
CA ILE A 282 10.26 25.13 -7.65
C ILE A 282 8.80 24.76 -7.40
N GLY A 283 8.17 25.44 -6.43
CA GLY A 283 6.77 25.20 -6.08
C GLY A 283 5.76 25.75 -7.11
N SER A 284 6.09 26.87 -7.76
CA SER A 284 5.27 27.50 -8.81
C SER A 284 6.14 28.30 -9.77
N SER A 285 5.84 28.25 -11.07
CA SER A 285 6.53 29.02 -12.10
C SER A 285 6.31 30.54 -12.02
N ALA A 286 5.28 31.00 -11.29
CA ALA A 286 4.90 32.42 -11.21
C ALA A 286 4.87 32.99 -9.78
N MET A 287 4.79 32.14 -8.75
CA MET A 287 4.63 32.57 -7.36
C MET A 287 5.73 31.95 -6.48
N PRO A 288 6.85 32.65 -6.23
CA PRO A 288 8.02 32.07 -5.55
C PRO A 288 7.77 31.66 -4.10
N TYR A 289 6.77 32.23 -3.43
CA TYR A 289 6.38 31.89 -2.06
C TYR A 289 5.40 30.69 -1.98
N LYS A 290 4.86 30.21 -3.11
CA LYS A 290 3.80 29.20 -3.13
C LYS A 290 4.38 27.80 -3.10
N ARG A 291 4.19 27.11 -1.98
CA ARG A 291 4.48 25.68 -1.81
C ARG A 291 3.21 24.87 -2.04
N ASN A 292 3.27 23.89 -2.93
CA ASN A 292 2.15 23.00 -3.25
C ASN A 292 2.44 21.60 -2.70
N PRO A 293 1.44 20.91 -2.13
CA PRO A 293 1.56 19.53 -1.67
C PRO A 293 1.53 18.52 -2.84
N MET A 294 2.48 18.65 -3.77
CA MET A 294 2.50 17.92 -5.05
C MET A 294 2.75 16.42 -4.88
N ARG A 295 3.49 16.01 -3.84
CA ARG A 295 3.70 14.58 -3.52
C ARG A 295 2.39 14.00 -3.01
N ALA A 296 1.72 14.67 -2.09
CA ALA A 296 0.41 14.27 -1.59
C ALA A 296 -0.68 14.22 -2.68
N GLU A 297 -0.66 15.16 -3.62
CA GLU A 297 -1.56 15.16 -4.78
C GLU A 297 -1.29 13.97 -5.71
N ARG A 298 -0.01 13.65 -5.97
CA ARG A 298 0.37 12.47 -6.76
C ARG A 298 -0.04 11.17 -6.06
N MET A 299 0.17 11.07 -4.74
CA MET A 299 -0.30 9.94 -3.94
C MET A 299 -1.81 9.72 -4.09
N CYS A 300 -2.62 10.78 -4.01
CA CYS A 300 -4.07 10.70 -4.19
C CYS A 300 -4.45 10.27 -5.61
N ALA A 301 -3.70 10.71 -6.64
CA ALA A 301 -3.96 10.33 -8.02
C ALA A 301 -3.67 8.83 -8.25
N LEU A 302 -2.52 8.34 -7.77
CA LEU A 302 -2.13 6.93 -7.88
C LEU A 302 -3.04 6.03 -7.02
N GLY A 303 -3.34 6.42 -5.78
CA GLY A 303 -4.27 5.67 -4.92
C GLY A 303 -5.65 5.51 -5.54
N ARG A 304 -6.18 6.56 -6.18
CA ARG A 304 -7.44 6.47 -6.96
C ARG A 304 -7.34 5.51 -8.13
N HIS A 305 -6.22 5.49 -8.85
CA HIS A 305 -6.02 4.57 -9.97
C HIS A 305 -6.01 3.11 -9.50
N ALA A 306 -5.29 2.80 -8.41
CA ALA A 306 -5.28 1.46 -7.82
C ALA A 306 -6.67 1.00 -7.38
N ILE A 307 -7.49 1.88 -6.80
CA ILE A 307 -8.89 1.58 -6.47
C ILE A 307 -9.69 1.20 -7.72
N THR A 308 -9.53 1.93 -8.82
CA THR A 308 -10.26 1.65 -10.07
C THR A 308 -9.84 0.33 -10.71
N LEU A 309 -8.55 -0.02 -10.68
CA LEU A 309 -8.02 -1.23 -11.29
C LEU A 309 -8.58 -2.53 -10.68
N PHE A 310 -9.13 -2.49 -9.47
CA PHE A 310 -9.80 -3.65 -8.86
C PHE A 310 -10.88 -4.30 -9.74
N GLN A 311 -11.59 -3.49 -10.53
CA GLN A 311 -12.70 -3.98 -11.35
C GLN A 311 -12.25 -5.01 -12.39
N ASP A 312 -11.02 -4.89 -12.90
CA ASP A 312 -10.49 -5.76 -13.95
C ASP A 312 -10.37 -7.22 -13.49
N PRO A 313 -9.62 -7.56 -12.43
CA PRO A 313 -9.57 -8.93 -11.91
C PRO A 313 -10.93 -9.45 -11.41
N ALA A 314 -11.76 -8.59 -10.83
CA ALA A 314 -13.08 -8.98 -10.33
C ALA A 314 -14.01 -9.42 -11.48
N ASN A 315 -14.08 -8.62 -12.54
CA ASN A 315 -14.89 -8.94 -13.72
C ASN A 315 -14.32 -10.16 -14.45
N THR A 316 -12.99 -10.21 -14.64
CA THR A 316 -12.30 -11.35 -15.28
C THR A 316 -12.58 -12.67 -14.55
N ALA A 317 -12.56 -12.66 -13.22
CA ALA A 317 -12.87 -13.85 -12.44
C ALA A 317 -14.33 -14.30 -12.58
N ALA A 318 -15.26 -13.35 -12.73
CA ALA A 318 -16.68 -13.64 -12.86
C ALA A 318 -17.07 -14.24 -14.22
N THR A 319 -16.25 -14.02 -15.26
CA THR A 319 -16.54 -14.45 -16.64
C THR A 319 -15.72 -15.64 -17.12
N GLN A 320 -14.91 -16.28 -16.26
CA GLN A 320 -14.22 -17.51 -16.62
C GLN A 320 -15.22 -18.64 -16.88
N TRP A 321 -15.20 -19.21 -18.10
CA TRP A 321 -16.07 -20.34 -18.44
C TRP A 321 -15.36 -21.68 -18.20
N LEU A 322 -16.04 -22.58 -17.49
CA LEU A 322 -15.61 -23.96 -17.26
C LEU A 322 -14.15 -24.01 -16.73
N GLU A 323 -13.27 -24.81 -17.33
CA GLU A 323 -11.89 -24.99 -16.84
C GLU A 323 -10.93 -23.83 -17.17
N ARG A 324 -11.26 -22.96 -18.16
CA ARG A 324 -10.58 -21.68 -18.48
C ARG A 324 -11.13 -21.06 -19.78
N THR A 325 -11.14 -19.73 -19.85
CA THR A 325 -11.15 -18.94 -21.09
C THR A 325 -9.96 -17.97 -21.15
N LEU A 326 -9.44 -17.70 -22.35
CA LEU A 326 -8.16 -16.98 -22.56
C LEU A 326 -8.30 -15.44 -22.54
N ASP A 327 -9.51 -14.92 -22.42
CA ASP A 327 -9.81 -13.50 -22.26
C ASP A 327 -9.17 -12.89 -20.99
N ASP A 328 -8.79 -13.73 -20.03
CA ASP A 328 -8.02 -13.31 -18.85
C ASP A 328 -6.59 -12.87 -19.16
N SER A 329 -5.96 -13.41 -20.19
CA SER A 329 -4.51 -13.27 -20.44
C SER A 329 -4.11 -11.82 -20.70
N ALA A 330 -4.81 -11.14 -21.61
CA ALA A 330 -4.50 -9.76 -21.96
C ALA A 330 -4.80 -8.79 -20.81
N ASN A 331 -5.93 -8.98 -20.12
CA ASN A 331 -6.31 -8.16 -18.98
C ASN A 331 -5.29 -8.25 -17.85
N ARG A 332 -4.93 -9.47 -17.43
CA ARG A 332 -3.97 -9.72 -16.34
C ARG A 332 -2.57 -9.19 -16.63
N ARG A 333 -2.15 -9.14 -17.89
CA ARG A 333 -0.86 -8.54 -18.31
C ARG A 333 -0.82 -7.02 -18.11
N LEU A 334 -1.98 -6.37 -17.98
CA LEU A 334 -2.12 -4.95 -17.68
C LEU A 334 -2.46 -4.74 -16.20
N SER A 335 -3.61 -5.23 -15.77
CA SER A 335 -4.21 -4.89 -14.48
C SER A 335 -3.36 -5.32 -13.28
N ILE A 336 -2.67 -6.46 -13.36
CA ILE A 336 -1.83 -6.94 -12.26
C ILE A 336 -0.58 -6.05 -12.11
N PRO A 337 0.35 -5.97 -13.09
CA PRO A 337 1.53 -5.11 -12.94
C PRO A 337 1.18 -3.66 -12.64
N ASP A 338 0.17 -3.10 -13.32
CA ASP A 338 -0.21 -1.70 -13.16
C ASP A 338 -0.65 -1.40 -11.72
N THR A 339 -1.39 -2.32 -11.08
CA THR A 339 -1.83 -2.12 -9.69
C THR A 339 -0.64 -2.10 -8.73
N TYR A 340 0.29 -3.06 -8.84
CA TYR A 340 1.47 -3.11 -7.97
C TYR A 340 2.43 -1.94 -8.20
N LEU A 341 2.71 -1.61 -9.46
CA LEU A 341 3.58 -0.47 -9.82
C LEU A 341 2.98 0.87 -9.38
N THR A 342 1.66 1.02 -9.48
CA THR A 342 0.94 2.21 -8.99
C THR A 342 1.09 2.38 -7.49
N LEU A 343 0.84 1.32 -6.73
CA LEU A 343 0.93 1.36 -5.27
C LEU A 343 2.36 1.50 -4.78
N ASP A 344 3.33 0.85 -5.42
CA ASP A 344 4.74 1.01 -5.11
C ASP A 344 5.18 2.46 -5.26
N GLY A 345 4.90 3.09 -6.41
CA GLY A 345 5.21 4.51 -6.62
C GLY A 345 4.49 5.43 -5.63
N ALA A 346 3.27 5.09 -5.22
CA ALA A 346 2.53 5.84 -4.22
C ALA A 346 3.10 5.67 -2.80
N LEU A 347 3.58 4.48 -2.45
CA LEU A 347 4.20 4.17 -1.16
C LEU A 347 5.63 4.71 -1.06
N VAL A 348 6.39 4.80 -2.17
CA VAL A 348 7.66 5.55 -2.22
C VAL A 348 7.44 6.99 -1.78
N LEU A 349 6.39 7.65 -2.32
CA LEU A 349 6.03 9.00 -1.93
C LEU A 349 5.52 9.05 -0.49
N TYR A 350 4.68 8.10 -0.08
CA TYR A 350 4.16 8.03 1.28
C TYR A 350 5.31 7.98 2.28
N GLU A 351 6.26 7.07 2.07
CA GLU A 351 7.39 6.87 2.96
C GLU A 351 8.28 8.12 3.01
N ASN A 352 8.58 8.72 1.85
CA ASN A 352 9.33 9.96 1.76
C ASN A 352 8.65 11.11 2.54
N VAL A 353 7.34 11.29 2.34
CA VAL A 353 6.57 12.34 3.02
C VAL A 353 6.50 12.07 4.52
N ALA A 354 6.17 10.85 4.93
CA ALA A 354 6.06 10.45 6.33
C ALA A 354 7.38 10.63 7.11
N SER A 355 8.52 10.50 6.43
CA SER A 355 9.85 10.61 7.03
C SER A 355 10.31 12.05 7.29
N ASP A 356 9.78 13.05 6.59
CA ASP A 356 10.12 14.48 6.77
C ASP A 356 8.87 15.40 6.73
N LEU A 357 7.82 15.01 7.47
CA LEU A 357 6.67 15.90 7.69
C LEU A 357 7.10 17.11 8.52
N ARG A 358 6.83 18.32 8.01
CA ARG A 358 7.19 19.58 8.68
C ARG A 358 5.98 20.19 9.36
N VAL A 359 6.01 20.26 10.70
CA VAL A 359 4.96 20.90 11.51
C VAL A 359 5.34 22.35 11.80
N HIS A 360 4.35 23.24 11.81
CA HIS A 360 4.50 24.66 12.17
C HIS A 360 3.76 24.97 13.50
N PRO A 361 4.35 24.70 14.68
CA PRO A 361 3.64 24.77 15.96
C PRO A 361 3.01 26.14 16.27
N ALA A 362 3.65 27.24 15.84
CA ALA A 362 3.12 28.59 16.02
C ALA A 362 1.82 28.81 15.23
N VAL A 363 1.74 28.27 14.01
CA VAL A 363 0.51 28.34 13.18
C VAL A 363 -0.57 27.45 13.76
N VAL A 364 -0.22 26.23 14.18
CA VAL A 364 -1.14 25.29 14.85
C VAL A 364 -1.76 25.95 16.09
N ALA A 365 -0.93 26.57 16.94
CA ALA A 365 -1.39 27.25 18.15
C ALA A 365 -2.33 28.42 17.81
N ARG A 366 -1.96 29.27 16.85
CA ARG A 366 -2.78 30.40 16.41
C ARG A 366 -4.14 29.96 15.86
N ASN A 367 -4.16 28.94 14.99
CA ASN A 367 -5.40 28.44 14.40
C ASN A 367 -6.34 27.87 15.47
N LEU A 368 -5.79 27.22 16.51
CA LEU A 368 -6.56 26.74 17.65
C LEU A 368 -7.07 27.89 18.53
N GLU A 369 -6.24 28.88 18.81
CA GLU A 369 -6.54 30.01 19.70
C GLU A 369 -7.79 30.79 19.27
N VAL A 370 -7.96 30.99 17.95
CA VAL A 370 -9.14 31.67 17.37
C VAL A 370 -10.46 30.99 17.77
N HIS A 371 -10.47 29.66 17.92
CA HIS A 371 -11.68 28.90 18.20
C HIS A 371 -11.78 28.41 19.65
N LEU A 372 -10.69 28.46 20.41
CA LEU A 372 -10.63 27.98 21.78
C LEU A 372 -11.66 28.64 22.73
N PRO A 373 -11.99 29.95 22.64
CA PRO A 373 -13.04 30.55 23.45
C PRO A 373 -14.38 29.82 23.32
N PHE A 374 -14.77 29.46 22.09
CA PHE A 374 -16.02 28.76 21.81
C PHE A 374 -16.01 27.34 22.40
N MET A 375 -14.85 26.68 22.37
CA MET A 375 -14.68 25.33 22.92
C MET A 375 -14.58 25.31 24.45
N ALA A 376 -14.16 26.43 25.04
CA ALA A 376 -14.07 26.61 26.49
C ALA A 376 -15.40 26.95 27.16
N THR A 377 -16.48 27.15 26.39
CA THR A 377 -17.80 27.55 26.90
C THR A 377 -18.33 26.62 27.99
N GLU A 378 -18.20 25.30 27.86
CA GLU A 378 -18.62 24.35 28.92
C GLU A 378 -17.74 24.46 30.17
N THR A 379 -16.42 24.65 30.02
CA THR A 379 -15.50 24.86 31.15
C THR A 379 -15.83 26.15 31.90
N ILE A 380 -16.13 27.22 31.18
CA ILE A 380 -16.55 28.51 31.74
C ILE A 380 -17.90 28.37 32.46
N LEU A 381 -18.86 27.66 31.85
CA LEU A 381 -20.16 27.37 32.46
C LEU A 381 -20.00 26.63 33.78
N MET A 382 -19.22 25.54 33.79
CA MET A 382 -18.97 24.76 35.00
C MET A 382 -18.34 25.61 36.10
N HIS A 383 -17.36 26.44 35.77
CA HIS A 383 -16.73 27.34 36.73
C HIS A 383 -17.73 28.33 37.35
N ALA A 384 -18.58 28.97 36.54
CA ALA A 384 -19.60 29.89 37.03
C ALA A 384 -20.67 29.20 37.90
N VAL A 385 -21.06 27.96 37.54
CA VAL A 385 -21.99 27.14 38.35
C VAL A 385 -21.38 26.80 39.72
N THR A 386 -20.09 26.43 39.78
CA THR A 386 -19.42 26.14 41.06
C THR A 386 -19.33 27.35 42.01
N ARG A 387 -19.54 28.57 41.49
CA ARG A 387 -19.62 29.81 42.26
C ARG A 387 -21.06 30.23 42.62
N GLY A 388 -22.03 29.35 42.40
CA GLY A 388 -23.42 29.54 42.81
C GLY A 388 -24.38 30.05 41.73
N GLY A 389 -23.95 30.10 40.46
CA GLY A 389 -24.82 30.50 39.34
C GLY A 389 -25.77 29.37 38.87
N ASP A 390 -26.93 29.75 38.33
CA ASP A 390 -27.87 28.81 37.73
C ASP A 390 -27.37 28.32 36.36
N ARG A 391 -27.26 27.00 36.19
CA ARG A 391 -26.70 26.39 34.98
C ARG A 391 -27.51 26.73 33.72
N GLN A 392 -28.84 26.73 33.79
CA GLN A 392 -29.68 26.93 32.61
C GLN A 392 -29.66 28.40 32.16
N GLU A 393 -29.70 29.33 33.12
CA GLU A 393 -29.58 30.75 32.84
C GLU A 393 -28.20 31.08 32.22
N LEU A 394 -27.12 30.59 32.83
CA LEU A 394 -25.76 30.82 32.35
C LEU A 394 -25.51 30.21 30.96
N HIS A 395 -26.04 29.01 30.70
CA HIS A 395 -25.93 28.38 29.39
C HIS A 395 -26.63 29.21 28.30
N GLU A 396 -27.84 29.72 28.55
CA GLU A 396 -28.55 30.58 27.59
C GLU A 396 -27.81 31.91 27.34
N ARG A 397 -27.18 32.49 28.37
CA ARG A 397 -26.34 33.68 28.22
C ARG A 397 -25.10 33.38 27.37
N ILE A 398 -24.37 32.30 27.66
CA ILE A 398 -23.22 31.86 26.83
C ILE A 398 -23.64 31.68 25.39
N ARG A 399 -24.80 31.03 25.14
CA ARG A 399 -25.31 30.81 23.79
C ARG A 399 -25.49 32.13 23.03
N ARG A 400 -26.06 33.16 23.65
CA ARG A 400 -26.25 34.48 23.04
C ARG A 400 -24.91 35.17 22.76
N HIS A 401 -23.99 35.15 23.73
CA HIS A 401 -22.65 35.72 23.56
C HIS A 401 -21.86 35.03 22.45
N ALA A 402 -21.91 33.69 22.39
CA ALA A 402 -21.27 32.89 21.36
C ALA A 402 -21.86 33.17 19.97
N PHE A 403 -23.18 33.29 19.83
CA PHE A 403 -23.80 33.66 18.56
C PHE A 403 -23.39 35.06 18.10
N ALA A 404 -23.33 36.04 19.01
CA ALA A 404 -22.89 37.39 18.68
C ALA A 404 -21.43 37.43 18.25
N ALA A 405 -20.53 36.78 18.99
CA ALA A 405 -19.11 36.69 18.63
C ALA A 405 -18.89 35.96 17.29
N ALA A 406 -19.64 34.87 17.04
CA ALA A 406 -19.58 34.15 15.78
C ALA A 406 -20.15 34.96 14.59
N ALA A 407 -21.11 35.86 14.82
CA ALA A 407 -21.60 36.76 13.78
C ALA A 407 -20.51 37.76 13.35
N ARG A 408 -19.76 38.33 14.30
CA ARG A 408 -18.62 39.21 14.02
C ARG A 408 -17.55 38.53 13.14
N MET A 409 -17.23 37.27 13.44
CA MET A 409 -16.29 36.49 12.61
C MET A 409 -16.77 36.35 11.16
N LYS A 410 -18.08 36.23 10.93
CA LYS A 410 -18.65 36.14 9.58
C LYS A 410 -18.63 37.47 8.83
N GLU A 411 -18.51 38.57 9.56
CA GLU A 411 -18.34 39.93 9.02
C GLU A 411 -16.85 40.28 8.82
N GLY A 412 -15.93 39.36 9.17
CA GLY A 412 -14.48 39.54 9.01
C GLY A 412 -13.79 40.19 10.22
N GLU A 413 -14.49 40.30 11.34
CA GLU A 413 -13.96 40.86 12.58
C GLU A 413 -13.45 39.78 13.54
N GLU A 414 -12.65 40.18 14.54
CA GLU A 414 -12.21 39.27 15.60
C GLU A 414 -13.37 38.87 16.52
N ALA A 415 -13.35 37.63 17.01
CA ALA A 415 -14.31 37.16 17.99
C ALA A 415 -14.04 37.80 19.35
N ASP A 416 -15.08 38.35 19.97
CA ASP A 416 -15.04 39.05 21.26
C ASP A 416 -15.73 38.25 22.39
N LEU A 417 -15.72 36.91 22.29
CA LEU A 417 -16.47 36.05 23.22
C LEU A 417 -15.96 36.15 24.66
N VAL A 418 -14.64 36.26 24.85
CA VAL A 418 -14.02 36.35 26.18
C VAL A 418 -14.45 37.65 26.86
N GLU A 419 -14.40 38.75 26.13
CA GLU A 419 -14.77 40.09 26.56
C GLU A 419 -16.26 40.16 26.90
N ARG A 420 -17.13 39.56 26.06
CA ARG A 420 -18.58 39.48 26.32
C ARG A 420 -18.92 38.74 27.59
N ILE A 421 -18.27 37.59 27.83
CA ILE A 421 -18.51 36.79 29.04
C ILE A 421 -17.97 37.51 30.28
N ALA A 422 -16.77 38.09 30.21
CA ALA A 422 -16.19 38.83 31.32
C ALA A 422 -17.00 40.08 31.70
N GLY A 423 -17.62 40.72 30.71
CA GLY A 423 -18.49 41.87 30.89
C GLY A 423 -19.90 41.54 31.39
N ASP A 424 -20.32 40.27 31.41
CA ASP A 424 -21.62 39.84 31.93
C ASP A 424 -21.50 39.45 33.41
N PRO A 425 -22.03 40.27 34.36
CA PRO A 425 -21.86 40.05 35.79
C PRO A 425 -22.36 38.70 36.29
N ALA A 426 -23.23 38.02 35.53
CA ALA A 426 -23.73 36.69 35.87
C ALA A 426 -22.62 35.63 35.98
N PHE A 427 -21.51 35.79 35.25
CA PHE A 427 -20.41 34.80 35.26
C PHE A 427 -19.41 34.99 36.40
N GLY A 428 -19.34 36.19 37.01
CA GLY A 428 -18.47 36.46 38.15
C GLY A 428 -16.99 36.11 37.92
N ILE A 429 -16.50 36.28 36.68
CA ILE A 429 -15.13 36.00 36.26
C ILE A 429 -14.67 37.11 35.32
N ASP A 430 -13.44 37.58 35.50
CA ASP A 430 -12.81 38.56 34.64
C ASP A 430 -12.11 37.88 33.44
N GLU A 431 -11.64 38.67 32.49
CA GLU A 431 -10.95 38.14 31.31
C GLU A 431 -9.72 37.32 31.67
N ALA A 432 -8.94 37.75 32.67
CA ALA A 432 -7.76 37.03 33.15
C ALA A 432 -8.14 35.63 33.68
N GLY A 433 -9.22 35.54 34.45
CA GLY A 433 -9.78 34.28 34.93
C GLY A 433 -10.24 33.38 33.78
N ILE A 434 -10.94 33.92 32.78
CA ILE A 434 -11.38 33.13 31.62
C ILE A 434 -10.18 32.59 30.85
N ARG A 435 -9.17 33.43 30.57
CA ARG A 435 -7.95 33.00 29.86
C ARG A 435 -7.18 31.94 30.63
N ALA A 436 -7.18 31.98 31.97
CA ALA A 436 -6.58 30.94 32.81
C ALA A 436 -7.31 29.58 32.73
N LEU A 437 -8.59 29.56 32.34
CA LEU A 437 -9.35 28.34 32.06
C LEU A 437 -9.06 27.78 30.66
N MET A 438 -8.72 28.64 29.70
CA MET A 438 -8.48 28.32 28.29
C MET A 438 -7.07 27.78 28.00
N VAL A 439 -6.58 26.83 28.80
CA VAL A 439 -5.28 26.19 28.55
C VAL A 439 -5.43 25.08 27.51
N PRO A 440 -4.86 25.18 26.27
CA PRO A 440 -5.12 24.23 25.18
C PRO A 440 -4.93 22.75 25.55
N ARG A 441 -3.89 22.45 26.33
CA ARG A 441 -3.58 21.09 26.80
C ARG A 441 -4.69 20.47 27.67
N ARG A 442 -5.58 21.26 28.27
CA ARG A 442 -6.72 20.75 29.05
C ARG A 442 -7.89 20.29 28.16
N PHE A 443 -7.88 20.65 26.88
CA PHE A 443 -8.97 20.36 25.94
C PHE A 443 -8.69 19.18 25.00
N VAL A 444 -7.53 18.54 25.09
CA VAL A 444 -7.16 17.40 24.23
C VAL A 444 -7.56 16.04 24.80
N GLY A 445 -8.26 16.01 25.94
CA GLY A 445 -8.70 14.78 26.60
C GLY A 445 -7.54 13.81 26.84
N ARG A 446 -7.70 12.56 26.38
CA ARG A 446 -6.69 11.48 26.52
C ARG A 446 -5.78 11.34 25.31
N ALA A 447 -5.71 12.34 24.43
CA ALA A 447 -4.98 12.23 23.17
C ALA A 447 -3.50 11.78 23.36
N PRO A 448 -2.71 12.36 24.28
CA PRO A 448 -1.34 11.90 24.52
C PRO A 448 -1.25 10.44 24.98
N GLU A 449 -2.07 10.02 25.95
CA GLU A 449 -2.05 8.65 26.48
C GLU A 449 -2.56 7.63 25.45
N GLN A 450 -3.51 8.03 24.60
CA GLN A 450 -3.97 7.21 23.48
C GLN A 450 -2.86 6.99 22.46
N VAL A 451 -2.02 8.00 22.19
CA VAL A 451 -0.84 7.83 21.32
C VAL A 451 0.12 6.82 21.92
N ASP A 452 0.46 6.95 23.21
CA ASP A 452 1.41 6.05 23.86
C ASP A 452 0.91 4.60 23.89
N ALA A 453 -0.35 4.40 24.26
CA ALA A 453 -0.96 3.07 24.27
C ALA A 453 -1.02 2.47 22.86
N PHE A 454 -1.42 3.25 21.85
CA PHE A 454 -1.49 2.77 20.48
C PHE A 454 -0.11 2.39 19.92
N LEU A 455 0.90 3.24 20.14
CA LEU A 455 2.27 2.96 19.68
C LEU A 455 2.86 1.71 20.36
N ARG A 456 2.58 1.51 21.64
CA ARG A 456 3.06 0.34 22.40
C ARG A 456 2.32 -0.94 22.01
N ASP A 457 0.99 -0.90 21.99
CA ASP A 457 0.18 -2.13 21.95
C ASP A 457 -0.10 -2.61 20.52
N TRP A 458 -0.05 -1.70 19.52
CA TRP A 458 -0.43 -2.01 18.14
C TRP A 458 0.71 -1.80 17.14
N VAL A 459 1.51 -0.75 17.30
CA VAL A 459 2.60 -0.45 16.36
C VAL A 459 3.86 -1.25 16.66
N ALA A 460 4.32 -1.25 17.91
CA ALA A 460 5.57 -1.92 18.30
C ALA A 460 5.60 -3.41 17.90
N PRO A 461 4.54 -4.23 18.10
CA PRO A 461 4.56 -5.64 17.70
C PRO A 461 4.72 -5.86 16.19
N VAL A 462 4.18 -4.97 15.35
CA VAL A 462 4.36 -5.05 13.89
C VAL A 462 5.79 -4.67 13.51
N LEU A 463 6.33 -3.60 14.11
CA LEU A 463 7.71 -3.18 13.85
C LEU A 463 8.73 -4.22 14.32
N GLU A 464 8.56 -4.81 15.50
CA GLU A 464 9.45 -5.86 16.02
C GLU A 464 9.50 -7.07 15.09
N ARG A 465 8.38 -7.46 14.48
CA ARG A 465 8.31 -8.62 13.58
C ARG A 465 8.84 -8.35 12.17
N ARG A 466 8.79 -7.10 11.68
CA ARG A 466 8.93 -6.80 10.25
C ARG A 466 9.92 -5.71 9.88
N LEU A 467 10.30 -4.84 10.82
CA LEU A 467 11.09 -3.66 10.48
C LEU A 467 12.49 -4.01 10.00
N GLU A 468 13.16 -5.00 10.61
CA GLU A 468 14.50 -5.43 10.20
C GLU A 468 14.53 -5.87 8.74
N ALA A 469 13.65 -6.79 8.35
CA ALA A 469 13.52 -7.22 6.96
C ALA A 469 13.10 -6.07 6.03
N ALA A 470 12.26 -5.13 6.50
CA ALA A 470 11.86 -3.98 5.69
C ALA A 470 13.02 -2.99 5.44
N MET A 471 14.01 -2.93 6.34
CA MET A 471 15.20 -2.08 6.20
C MET A 471 16.20 -2.61 5.16
N GLU A 472 16.07 -3.86 4.70
CA GLU A 472 16.88 -4.40 3.59
C GLU A 472 16.52 -3.76 2.25
N LEU A 473 15.30 -3.22 2.12
CA LEU A 473 14.87 -2.50 0.94
C LEU A 473 15.64 -1.17 0.81
N ALA A 474 16.04 -0.79 -0.40
CA ALA A 474 16.72 0.48 -0.62
C ALA A 474 15.88 1.69 -0.14
N ALA A 475 16.56 2.82 0.11
CA ALA A 475 15.88 4.07 0.47
C ALA A 475 14.87 4.49 -0.61
N PRO A 476 13.74 5.14 -0.26
CA PRO A 476 12.76 5.60 -1.23
C PRO A 476 13.39 6.68 -2.12
N GLU A 477 13.55 6.39 -3.40
CA GLU A 477 13.98 7.37 -4.40
C GLU A 477 12.76 7.97 -5.09
N VAL A 478 12.51 9.26 -4.87
CA VAL A 478 11.40 9.97 -5.53
C VAL A 478 11.80 10.31 -6.96
N ARG A 479 11.24 9.57 -7.91
CA ARG A 479 11.43 9.80 -9.35
C ARG A 479 10.48 10.91 -9.86
N VAL A 480 10.97 11.75 -10.77
CA VAL A 480 10.28 12.98 -11.23
C VAL A 480 9.95 12.93 -12.71
#